data_AF-A0A0A3W347-F1
#
_entry.id   AF-A0A0A3W347-F1
#
_cell.length_a   1.000
_cell.length_b   1.000
_cell.length_c   1.000
_cell.angle_alpha   90.00
_cell.angle_beta   90.00
_cell.angle_gamma   90.00
#
_symmetry.space_group_name_H-M   'P 1'
#
loop_
_entity.id
_entity.type
_entity.pdbx_description
1 polymer ?
#
loop_
_entity_poly.entity_id
_entity_poly.type
_entity_poly.pdbx_seq_one_letter_code
_entity_poly.pdbx_strand_id
1 'polypeptide(L)'
;MGHRHIHGANLCFRASSYLALGGFKAMPCHEDVDLVKRAEKIGLHISWSNQLRVITSSRLSSRVGEGFSRFLWVIEQENLHEYSSESALRKIV
;
A
#
# COMPACT_ATOMS: atom_id res chain seq x y z
N MET A 1 -6.11 -6.78 14.16
CA MET A 1 -7.15 -6.07 13.40
C MET A 1 -6.55 -5.68 12.04
N GLY A 2 -7.30 -5.87 10.95
CA GLY A 2 -6.95 -5.71 9.53
C GLY A 2 -5.58 -5.13 9.13
N HIS A 3 -4.68 -5.98 8.61
CA HIS A 3 -3.43 -5.58 7.96
C HIS A 3 -3.35 -6.19 6.55
N ARG A 4 -4.30 -5.85 5.67
CA ARG A 4 -4.30 -6.28 4.26
C ARG A 4 -3.83 -5.16 3.30
N HIS A 5 -3.03 -4.22 3.80
CA HIS A 5 -2.45 -3.17 2.98
C HIS A 5 -1.16 -3.69 2.34
N ILE A 6 -1.14 -3.68 1.01
CA ILE A 6 0.01 -4.07 0.22
C ILE A 6 0.67 -2.79 -0.29
N HIS A 7 1.90 -2.57 0.13
CA HIS A 7 2.79 -1.56 -0.40
C HIS A 7 4.14 -2.22 -0.69
N GLY A 8 4.81 -1.85 -1.78
CA GLY A 8 6.10 -2.46 -2.11
C GLY A 8 7.11 -2.43 -0.95
N ALA A 9 7.04 -1.42 -0.09
CA ALA A 9 7.92 -1.28 1.07
C ALA A 9 7.66 -2.28 2.22
N ASN A 10 6.46 -2.87 2.33
CA ASN A 10 6.10 -3.82 3.40
C ASN A 10 5.89 -5.25 2.90
N LEU A 11 6.37 -5.57 1.69
CA LEU A 11 6.19 -6.87 1.03
C LEU A 11 7.49 -7.68 1.01
N CYS A 12 7.42 -8.93 1.48
CA CYS A 12 8.51 -9.90 1.40
C CYS A 12 8.02 -11.22 0.78
N PHE A 13 8.86 -11.89 -0.01
CA PHE A 13 8.55 -13.19 -0.60
C PHE A 13 9.82 -14.01 -0.85
N ARG A 14 9.68 -15.35 -0.87
CA ARG A 14 10.75 -16.24 -1.31
C ARG A 14 11.05 -16.03 -2.78
N ALA A 15 12.33 -15.99 -3.16
CA ALA A 15 12.73 -15.79 -4.56
C ALA A 15 12.10 -16.81 -5.52
N SER A 16 11.97 -18.08 -5.11
CA SER A 16 11.29 -19.08 -5.93
C SER A 16 9.80 -18.81 -6.12
N SER A 17 9.12 -18.23 -5.11
CA SER A 17 7.70 -17.90 -5.21
C SER A 17 7.52 -16.75 -6.20
N TYR A 18 8.43 -15.77 -6.19
CA TYR A 18 8.48 -14.72 -7.20
C TYR A 18 8.67 -15.27 -8.61
N LEU A 19 9.62 -16.20 -8.79
CA LEU A 19 9.86 -16.84 -10.08
C LEU A 19 8.67 -17.71 -10.54
N ALA A 20 8.07 -18.48 -9.64
CA ALA A 20 6.88 -19.29 -9.94
C ALA A 20 5.67 -18.42 -10.33
N LEU A 21 5.61 -17.20 -9.82
CA LEU A 21 4.62 -16.20 -10.18
C LEU A 21 4.98 -15.45 -11.48
N GLY A 22 6.14 -15.67 -12.10
CA GLY A 22 6.56 -14.94 -13.29
C GLY A 22 6.99 -13.50 -13.02
N GLY A 23 7.32 -13.17 -11.77
CA GLY A 23 7.82 -11.87 -11.35
C GLY A 23 6.79 -10.74 -11.36
N PHE A 24 7.30 -9.51 -11.35
CA PHE A 24 6.48 -8.30 -11.51
C PHE A 24 6.16 -8.10 -12.99
N LYS A 25 4.89 -7.78 -13.27
CA LYS A 25 4.50 -7.34 -14.60
C LYS A 25 4.91 -5.90 -14.83
N ALA A 26 5.22 -5.54 -16.07
CA ALA A 26 5.40 -4.16 -16.47
C ALA A 26 4.04 -3.44 -16.41
N MET A 27 3.78 -2.77 -15.29
CA MET A 27 2.56 -2.01 -15.03
C MET A 27 2.93 -0.58 -14.62
N PRO A 28 2.08 0.42 -14.93
CA PRO A 28 2.34 1.79 -14.49
C PRO A 28 2.23 1.96 -12.97
N CYS A 29 1.47 1.10 -12.29
CA CYS A 29 1.27 1.07 -10.84
C CYS A 29 0.68 -0.28 -10.39
N HIS A 30 0.77 -0.57 -9.09
CA HIS A 30 0.13 -1.71 -8.42
C HIS A 30 0.68 -3.09 -8.80
N GLU A 31 1.95 -3.16 -9.19
CA GLU A 31 2.66 -4.41 -9.50
C GLU A 31 2.78 -5.33 -8.26
N ASP A 32 2.92 -4.74 -7.08
CA ASP A 32 2.92 -5.41 -5.78
C ASP A 32 1.56 -6.05 -5.47
N VAL A 33 0.47 -5.32 -5.68
CA VAL A 33 -0.90 -5.80 -5.52
C VAL A 33 -1.21 -6.92 -6.53
N ASP A 34 -0.82 -6.78 -7.79
CA ASP A 34 -0.97 -7.84 -8.81
C ASP A 34 -0.22 -9.11 -8.40
N LEU A 35 1.01 -8.99 -7.90
CA LEU A 35 1.80 -10.13 -7.44
C LEU A 35 1.09 -10.88 -6.31
N VAL A 36 0.60 -10.16 -5.29
CA VAL A 36 -0.12 -10.76 -4.15
C VAL A 36 -1.44 -11.40 -4.60
N LYS A 37 -2.23 -10.74 -5.46
CA LYS A 37 -3.47 -11.32 -6.01
C LYS A 37 -3.22 -12.62 -6.78
N ARG A 38 -2.12 -12.69 -7.54
CA ARG A 38 -1.74 -13.93 -8.24
C ARG A 38 -1.29 -15.01 -7.26
N ALA A 39 -0.55 -14.66 -6.21
CA ALA A 39 -0.19 -15.57 -5.14
C ALA A 39 -1.42 -16.15 -4.44
N GLU A 40 -2.42 -15.32 -4.11
CA GLU A 40 -3.71 -15.74 -3.56
C GLU A 40 -4.43 -16.70 -4.52
N LYS A 41 -4.50 -16.35 -5.81
CA LYS A 41 -5.21 -17.15 -6.82
C LYS A 41 -4.66 -18.57 -6.98
N ILE A 42 -3.34 -18.76 -6.82
CA ILE A 42 -2.71 -20.09 -6.92
C ILE A 42 -2.56 -20.79 -5.55
N GLY A 43 -3.10 -20.20 -4.48
CA GLY A 43 -3.10 -20.80 -3.15
C GLY A 43 -1.74 -20.81 -2.46
N LEU A 44 -0.86 -19.83 -2.75
CA LEU A 44 0.37 -19.70 -1.96
C LEU A 44 0.05 -19.32 -0.52
N HIS A 45 0.87 -19.82 0.41
CA HIS A 45 0.78 -19.44 1.80
C HIS A 45 1.20 -17.98 1.99
N ILE A 46 0.27 -17.13 2.43
CA ILE A 46 0.47 -15.71 2.68
C ILE A 46 0.23 -15.44 4.16
N SER A 47 1.25 -14.88 4.83
CA SER A 47 1.12 -14.42 6.21
C SER A 47 0.97 -12.90 6.24
N TRP A 48 -0.12 -12.44 6.85
CA TRP A 48 -0.37 -11.02 7.10
C TRP A 48 0.08 -10.69 8.53
N SER A 49 1.21 -10.00 8.66
CA SER A 49 1.79 -9.65 9.97
C SER A 49 1.95 -8.15 10.12
N ASN A 50 1.68 -7.67 11.34
CA ASN A 50 1.92 -6.28 11.76
C ASN A 50 3.16 -6.14 12.64
N GLN A 51 3.88 -7.24 12.87
CA GLN A 51 5.12 -7.23 13.64
C GLN A 51 6.26 -6.62 12.84
N LEU A 52 6.20 -6.71 11.50
CA LEU A 52 7.14 -6.09 10.58
C LEU A 52 6.61 -4.70 10.19
N ARG A 53 7.26 -3.66 10.72
CA ARG A 53 6.91 -2.26 10.45
C ARG A 53 8.03 -1.60 9.67
N VAL A 54 7.65 -0.80 8.69
CA VAL A 54 8.56 0.01 7.88
C VAL A 54 8.17 1.46 8.00
N ILE A 55 9.18 2.34 8.08
CA ILE A 55 8.99 3.78 8.01
C ILE A 55 9.19 4.17 6.55
N THR A 56 8.18 4.80 5.96
CA THR A 56 8.23 5.33 4.59
C THR A 56 7.89 6.80 4.59
N SER A 57 8.38 7.55 3.60
CA SER A 57 8.06 8.98 3.49
C SER A 57 6.61 9.19 3.09
N SER A 58 5.87 10.00 3.85
CA SER A 58 4.48 10.39 3.59
C SER A 58 4.37 11.49 2.51
N ARG A 59 4.89 11.23 1.31
CA ARG A 59 4.87 12.20 0.20
C ARG A 59 3.49 12.25 -0.44
N LEU A 60 2.89 13.44 -0.49
CA LEU A 60 1.62 13.69 -1.19
C LEU A 60 1.82 13.98 -2.70
N SER A 61 2.99 14.49 -3.08
CA SER A 61 3.35 14.74 -4.47
C SER A 61 4.13 13.55 -5.05
N SER A 62 3.69 13.07 -6.21
CA SER A 62 4.27 11.92 -6.90
C SER A 62 4.35 12.17 -8.40
N ARG A 63 5.29 11.47 -9.05
CA ARG A 63 5.41 11.42 -10.52
C ARG A 63 4.37 10.49 -11.15
N VAL A 64 3.84 9.55 -10.37
CA VAL A 64 2.77 8.64 -10.79
C VAL A 64 1.44 9.11 -10.21
N GLY A 65 0.37 9.02 -11.00
CA GLY A 65 -0.97 9.48 -10.60
C GLY A 65 -1.65 8.59 -9.55
N GLU A 66 -1.18 7.36 -9.39
CA GLU A 66 -1.74 6.32 -8.53
C GLU A 66 -0.72 5.87 -7.46
N GLY A 67 -1.11 4.91 -6.62
CA GLY A 67 -0.25 4.31 -5.60
C GLY A 67 -0.27 5.04 -4.25
N PHE A 68 0.76 4.83 -3.43
CA PHE A 68 0.72 5.23 -2.03
C PHE A 68 0.58 6.75 -1.82
N SER A 69 1.28 7.57 -2.59
CA SER A 69 1.14 9.04 -2.51
C SER A 69 -0.27 9.52 -2.86
N ARG A 70 -0.91 8.89 -3.86
CA ARG A 70 -2.30 9.20 -4.22
C ARG A 70 -3.26 8.82 -3.10
N PHE A 71 -3.06 7.64 -2.52
CA PHE A 71 -3.82 7.18 -1.35
C PHE A 71 -3.68 8.16 -0.17
N LEU A 72 -2.46 8.60 0.16
CA LEU A 72 -2.23 9.59 1.21
C LEU A 72 -2.90 10.94 0.90
N TRP A 73 -2.83 11.38 -0.36
CA TRP A 73 -3.50 12.60 -0.79
C TRP A 73 -5.02 12.51 -0.62
N VAL A 74 -5.65 11.39 -0.97
CA VAL A 74 -7.10 11.19 -0.76
C VAL A 74 -7.45 11.29 0.71
N ILE A 75 -6.71 10.60 1.59
CA ILE A 75 -6.92 10.68 3.04
C ILE A 75 -6.78 12.12 3.56
N GLU A 76 -5.76 12.84 3.10
CA GLU A 76 -5.55 14.24 3.49
C GLU A 76 -6.74 15.12 3.07
N GLN A 77 -7.25 14.93 1.85
CA GLN A 77 -8.40 15.69 1.36
C GLN A 77 -9.69 15.35 2.12
N GLU A 78 -9.93 14.08 2.42
CA GLU A 78 -11.08 13.64 3.22
C GLU A 78 -11.06 14.27 4.61
N ASN A 79 -9.89 14.26 5.28
CA ASN A 79 -9.71 14.92 6.57
C ASN A 79 -9.98 16.43 6.48
N LEU A 80 -9.49 17.11 5.45
CA LEU A 80 -9.72 18.55 5.27
C LEU A 80 -11.22 18.89 5.07
N HIS A 81 -11.97 18.02 4.37
CA HIS A 81 -13.42 18.18 4.24
C HIS A 81 -14.15 17.97 5.57
N GLU A 82 -13.73 16.99 6.36
CA GLU A 82 -14.27 16.74 7.70
C GLU A 82 -13.98 17.91 8.64
N TYR A 83 -12.76 18.45 8.64
CA TYR A 83 -12.37 19.65 9.41
C TYR A 83 -13.05 20.95 8.96
N SER A 84 -13.44 21.07 7.69
CA SER A 84 -14.23 22.21 7.21
C SER A 84 -15.71 22.11 7.59
N SER A 85 -16.15 20.91 7.98
CA SER A 85 -17.52 20.61 8.44
C SER A 85 -17.62 20.66 9.98
N GLU A 86 -16.54 20.29 10.68
CA GLU A 86 -16.38 20.38 12.13
C GLU A 86 -15.27 21.40 12.47
N SER A 87 -15.67 22.64 12.76
CA SER A 87 -14.75 23.63 13.30
C SER A 87 -14.04 23.12 14.57
N ALA A 88 -12.71 22.94 14.46
CA ALA A 88 -11.66 23.00 15.49
C ALA A 88 -10.97 21.68 15.92
N LEU A 89 -9.65 21.68 15.65
CA LEU A 89 -8.55 21.09 16.44
C LEU A 89 -8.47 19.56 16.53
N ARG A 90 -7.47 18.99 15.83
CA ARG A 90 -6.19 18.52 16.44
C ARG A 90 -5.18 18.09 15.37
N LYS A 91 -4.04 18.78 15.29
CA LYS A 91 -2.81 18.24 14.71
C LYS A 91 -2.27 17.16 15.64
N ILE A 92 -2.01 15.97 15.13
CA ILE A 92 -1.09 15.02 15.74
C ILE A 92 -0.16 14.48 14.65
N VAL A 93 1.14 14.63 14.90
CA VAL A 93 2.24 13.98 14.18
C VAL A 93 2.34 12.53 14.65
#